data_AF-A0A8J6CKB6-F1
#
_entry.id   AF-A0A8J6CKB6-F1
#
_cell.length_a   1.000
_cell.length_b   1.000
_cell.length_c   1.000
_cell.angle_alpha   90.00
_cell.angle_beta   90.00
_cell.angle_gamma   90.00
#
_symmetry.space_group_name_H-M   'P 1'
#
loop_
_entity.id
_entity.type
_entity.pdbx_description
1 polymer ?
#
loop_
_entity_poly.entity_id
_entity_poly.type
_entity_poly.pdbx_seq_one_letter_code
_entity_poly.pdbx_strand_id
1 'polypeptide(L)'
;MADRFFPNVLPDFVTLETWGITSQKVSDFTLYCGTLGTAFLLFKSYQLTNNNNDLSLCLAIVDACDSASLSSRYIYHFFLRFFYLNWIISRMQPFYVAEGVCALGAVAAKYAGNQESLNHYLTPFREIKLSRDLPDELLYGRAGFLWACLFLNKHLGEGTIPSTTTRAVVDEIIKKGRALGKKEEEVL
;
A
#
# COMPACT_ATOMS: atom_id res chain seq x y z
N MET A 1 -0.18 -28.87 -9.82
CA MET A 1 1.00 -29.31 -9.04
C MET A 1 1.70 -28.14 -8.34
N ALA A 2 0.96 -27.11 -7.94
CA ALA A 2 1.40 -26.01 -7.05
C ALA A 2 0.48 -25.89 -5.81
N ASP A 3 -0.46 -26.81 -5.70
CA ASP A 3 -1.65 -26.80 -4.85
C ASP A 3 -1.43 -27.61 -3.54
N ARG A 4 -0.17 -27.96 -3.23
CA ARG A 4 0.20 -28.80 -2.08
C ARG A 4 1.36 -28.29 -1.21
N PHE A 5 1.80 -27.04 -1.37
CA PHE A 5 2.95 -26.49 -0.63
C PHE A 5 2.62 -25.45 0.45
N PHE A 6 1.35 -25.12 0.68
CA PHE A 6 0.94 -24.25 1.79
C PHE A 6 0.00 -25.03 2.73
N PRO A 7 0.52 -25.90 3.60
CA PRO A 7 -0.27 -26.25 4.77
C PRO A 7 -0.55 -24.93 5.53
N ASN A 8 -1.76 -24.80 6.09
CA ASN A 8 -2.26 -23.62 6.83
C ASN A 8 -1.35 -23.11 7.98
N VAL A 9 -0.20 -23.77 8.20
CA VAL A 9 0.84 -23.44 9.18
C VAL A 9 1.52 -22.11 8.90
N LEU A 10 1.71 -21.71 7.63
CA LEU A 10 2.47 -20.49 7.31
C LEU A 10 1.71 -19.20 7.69
N PRO A 11 0.43 -19.01 7.32
CA PRO A 11 -0.35 -17.86 7.78
C PRO A 11 -0.46 -17.81 9.31
N ASP A 12 -0.72 -18.96 9.95
CA ASP A 12 -0.89 -19.05 11.40
C ASP A 12 0.41 -18.71 12.17
N PHE A 13 1.55 -19.19 11.69
CA PHE A 13 2.85 -18.87 12.29
C PHE A 13 3.22 -17.39 12.12
N VAL A 14 3.08 -16.85 10.90
CA VAL A 14 3.43 -15.45 10.62
C VAL A 14 2.52 -14.49 11.39
N THR A 15 1.23 -14.80 11.51
CA THR A 15 0.30 -14.00 12.33
C THR A 15 0.62 -14.06 13.81
N LEU A 16 0.98 -15.24 14.33
CA LEU A 16 1.41 -15.36 15.72
C LEU A 16 2.64 -14.48 16.00
N GLU A 17 3.66 -14.55 15.16
CA GLU A 17 4.91 -13.80 15.35
C GLU A 17 4.73 -12.28 15.14
N THR A 18 3.98 -11.87 14.12
CA THR A 18 3.88 -10.45 13.73
C THR A 18 2.75 -9.69 14.40
N TRP A 19 1.74 -10.39 14.94
CA TRP A 19 0.55 -9.79 15.54
C TRP A 19 0.28 -10.29 16.97
N GLY A 20 0.41 -11.59 17.20
CA GLY A 20 0.17 -12.22 18.51
C GLY A 20 1.23 -11.85 19.56
N ILE A 21 2.51 -12.05 19.23
CA ILE A 21 3.63 -11.85 20.17
C ILE A 21 3.93 -10.37 20.41
N THR A 22 3.71 -9.52 19.41
CA THR A 22 3.88 -8.06 19.48
C THR A 22 2.79 -7.35 20.28
N SER A 23 1.87 -8.06 20.92
CA SER A 23 0.72 -7.48 21.64
C SER A 23 -0.09 -6.50 20.76
N GLN A 24 -0.23 -6.79 19.47
CA GLN A 24 -0.92 -5.93 18.50
C GLN A 24 -0.30 -4.53 18.32
N LYS A 25 0.96 -4.32 18.74
CA LYS A 25 1.67 -3.07 18.46
C LYS A 25 2.29 -3.13 17.06
N VAL A 26 1.80 -2.27 16.17
CA VAL A 26 2.35 -2.10 14.82
C VAL A 26 3.56 -1.16 14.90
N SER A 27 4.78 -1.70 14.80
CA SER A 27 6.01 -0.92 14.67
C SER A 27 6.27 -0.50 13.23
N ASP A 28 6.07 -1.44 12.29
CA ASP A 28 6.26 -1.25 10.85
C ASP A 28 4.98 -1.62 10.11
N PHE A 29 4.41 -0.66 9.41
CA PHE A 29 3.15 -0.80 8.66
C PHE A 29 3.36 -0.97 7.14
N THR A 30 4.60 -1.18 6.69
CA THR A 30 4.90 -1.33 5.25
C THR A 30 4.43 -2.68 4.71
N LEU A 31 4.07 -2.74 3.43
CA LEU A 31 3.70 -4.01 2.79
C LEU A 31 4.89 -4.98 2.67
N TYR A 32 6.11 -4.45 2.53
CA TYR A 32 7.30 -5.24 2.21
C TYR A 32 7.92 -5.94 3.44
N CYS A 33 8.05 -5.25 4.57
CA CYS A 33 8.62 -5.80 5.81
C CYS A 33 7.69 -5.71 7.02
N GLY A 34 6.55 -5.05 6.89
CA GLY A 34 5.68 -4.72 8.00
C GLY A 34 4.48 -5.65 8.15
N THR A 35 3.65 -5.33 9.15
CA THR A 35 2.44 -6.09 9.51
C THR A 35 1.39 -6.05 8.38
N LEU A 36 1.44 -5.06 7.49
CA LEU A 36 0.59 -5.01 6.30
C LEU A 36 0.90 -6.16 5.31
N GLY A 37 2.15 -6.62 5.24
CA GLY A 37 2.52 -7.82 4.48
C GLY A 37 1.84 -9.07 5.02
N THR A 38 1.72 -9.21 6.35
CA THR A 38 0.95 -10.26 7.00
C THR A 38 -0.53 -10.18 6.65
N ALA A 39 -1.12 -8.98 6.67
CA ALA A 39 -2.50 -8.80 6.24
C ALA A 39 -2.71 -9.23 4.77
N PHE A 40 -1.76 -8.88 3.89
CA PHE A 40 -1.82 -9.31 2.50
C PHE A 40 -1.75 -10.84 2.36
N LEU A 41 -0.88 -11.50 3.14
CA LEU A 41 -0.80 -12.96 3.18
C LEU A 41 -2.13 -13.59 3.63
N LEU A 42 -2.76 -13.06 4.67
CA LEU A 42 -4.07 -13.52 5.14
C LEU A 42 -5.15 -13.31 4.09
N PHE A 43 -5.16 -12.16 3.42
CA PHE A 43 -6.08 -11.90 2.33
C PHE A 43 -5.89 -12.90 1.17
N LYS A 44 -4.65 -13.25 0.83
CA LYS A 44 -4.36 -14.29 -0.16
C LYS A 44 -4.79 -15.68 0.33
N SER A 45 -4.63 -15.99 1.61
CA SER A 45 -5.14 -17.23 2.23
C SER A 45 -6.66 -17.30 2.08
N TYR A 46 -7.37 -16.24 2.47
CA TYR A 46 -8.83 -16.13 2.33
C TYR A 46 -9.28 -16.35 0.87
N GLN A 47 -8.59 -15.80 -0.12
CA GLN A 47 -8.94 -16.03 -1.53
C GLN A 47 -8.84 -17.50 -1.97
N LEU A 48 -8.01 -18.30 -1.31
CA LEU A 48 -7.80 -19.72 -1.62
C LEU A 48 -8.67 -20.64 -0.76
N THR A 49 -8.87 -20.31 0.52
CA THR A 49 -9.55 -21.14 1.50
C THR A 49 -11.01 -20.74 1.74
N ASN A 50 -11.38 -19.50 1.36
CA ASN A 50 -12.64 -18.84 1.68
C ASN A 50 -12.95 -18.80 3.19
N ASN A 51 -11.91 -18.77 4.03
CA ASN A 51 -12.04 -18.73 5.49
C ASN A 51 -12.32 -17.30 5.99
N ASN A 52 -13.53 -17.07 6.51
CA ASN A 52 -13.92 -15.75 7.03
C ASN A 52 -13.08 -15.28 8.24
N ASN A 53 -12.44 -16.19 8.97
CA ASN A 53 -11.55 -15.82 10.07
C ASN A 53 -10.27 -15.14 9.56
N ASP A 54 -9.73 -15.59 8.43
CA ASP A 54 -8.54 -14.99 7.83
C ASP A 54 -8.86 -13.56 7.34
N LEU A 55 -10.08 -13.36 6.84
CA LEU A 55 -10.56 -12.05 6.40
C LEU A 55 -10.76 -11.09 7.59
N SER A 56 -11.33 -11.55 8.70
CA SER A 56 -11.53 -10.71 9.89
C SER A 56 -10.20 -10.32 10.54
N LEU A 57 -9.24 -11.24 10.60
CA LEU A 57 -7.87 -10.96 11.04
C LEU A 57 -7.16 -9.98 10.10
N CYS A 58 -7.31 -10.14 8.79
CA CYS A 58 -6.78 -9.20 7.80
C CYS A 58 -7.30 -7.78 8.04
N LEU A 59 -8.61 -7.62 8.24
CA LEU A 59 -9.22 -6.31 8.52
C LEU A 59 -8.70 -5.71 9.82
N ALA A 60 -8.63 -6.49 10.90
CA ALA A 60 -8.11 -6.00 12.19
C ALA A 60 -6.66 -5.50 12.09
N ILE A 61 -5.80 -6.21 11.34
CA ILE A 61 -4.42 -5.78 11.11
C ILE A 61 -4.38 -4.50 10.29
N VAL A 62 -5.22 -4.38 9.25
CA VAL A 62 -5.29 -3.18 8.41
C VAL A 62 -5.79 -1.97 9.21
N ASP A 63 -6.80 -2.13 10.06
CA ASP A 63 -7.32 -1.08 10.95
C ASP A 63 -6.25 -0.57 11.92
N ALA A 64 -5.43 -1.48 12.45
CA ALA A 64 -4.31 -1.11 13.30
C ALA A 64 -3.17 -0.44 12.53
N CYS A 65 -2.90 -0.87 11.30
CA CYS A 65 -1.96 -0.19 10.41
C CYS A 65 -2.46 1.22 10.05
N ASP A 66 -3.76 1.40 9.80
CA ASP A 66 -4.34 2.72 9.53
C ASP A 66 -4.23 3.64 10.77
N SER A 67 -4.57 3.12 11.95
CA SER A 67 -4.43 3.83 13.23
C SER A 67 -2.98 4.25 13.52
N ALA A 68 -2.03 3.35 13.27
CA ALA A 68 -0.59 3.64 13.41
C ALA A 68 -0.10 4.63 12.34
N SER A 69 -0.65 4.59 11.13
CA SER A 69 -0.33 5.55 10.08
C SER A 69 -0.84 6.96 10.41
N LEU A 70 -2.02 7.06 11.05
CA LEU A 70 -2.60 8.33 11.48
C LEU A 70 -1.76 8.97 12.59
N SER A 71 -1.41 8.22 13.63
CA SER A 71 -0.57 8.73 14.73
C SER A 71 0.79 9.21 14.23
N SER A 72 1.38 8.49 13.28
CA SER A 72 2.59 8.90 12.56
C SER A 72 2.39 10.22 11.79
N ARG A 73 1.30 10.34 11.00
CA ARG A 73 0.94 11.58 10.29
C ARG A 73 0.78 12.79 11.23
N TYR A 74 0.20 12.63 12.42
CA TYR A 74 0.04 13.71 13.39
C TYR A 74 1.37 14.18 13.99
N ILE A 75 2.28 13.25 14.30
CA ILE A 75 3.61 13.58 14.84
C ILE A 75 4.43 14.34 13.79
N TYR A 76 4.40 13.89 12.53
CA TYR A 76 5.09 14.58 11.45
C TYR A 76 4.42 15.90 11.05
N HIS A 77 3.10 16.05 11.14
CA HIS A 77 2.41 17.32 10.86
C HIS A 77 2.68 18.39 11.94
N PHE A 78 2.84 18.00 13.20
CA PHE A 78 3.29 18.91 14.27
C PHE A 78 4.77 19.31 14.10
N PHE A 79 5.63 18.39 13.63
CA PHE A 79 7.04 18.67 13.33
C PHE A 79 7.26 19.42 12.00
N LEU A 80 6.38 19.27 11.01
CA LEU A 80 6.45 19.89 9.68
C LEU A 80 6.21 21.40 9.69
N ARG A 81 5.70 21.97 10.78
CA ARG A 81 5.57 23.44 10.92
C ARG A 81 6.85 24.11 11.42
N PHE A 82 7.83 23.35 11.90
CA PHE A 82 9.05 23.91 12.51
C PHE A 82 10.35 23.65 11.74
N PHE A 83 10.35 22.75 10.74
CA PHE A 83 11.57 22.33 10.03
C PHE A 83 11.44 22.42 8.49
N TYR A 84 10.86 23.50 7.98
CA TYR A 84 11.18 23.98 6.64
C TYR A 84 12.63 24.47 6.64
N LEU A 85 13.65 23.60 6.54
CA LEU A 85 15.00 23.98 6.02
C LEU A 85 16.06 22.88 5.98
N ASN A 86 15.90 21.70 6.59
CA ASN A 86 16.89 20.61 6.44
C ASN A 86 16.32 19.40 5.68
N TRP A 87 16.08 19.71 4.42
CA TRP A 87 15.93 18.80 3.29
C TRP A 87 17.28 18.11 3.06
N ILE A 88 17.42 16.80 3.35
CA ILE A 88 18.30 15.83 2.65
C ILE A 88 18.28 14.41 3.29
N ILE A 89 17.98 14.21 4.57
CA ILE A 89 18.19 12.87 5.21
C ILE A 89 16.90 12.06 5.51
N SER A 90 15.70 12.65 5.40
CA SER A 90 14.44 11.90 5.58
C SER A 90 13.63 11.80 4.28
N ARG A 91 14.16 11.06 3.30
CA ARG A 91 13.46 10.69 2.05
C ARG A 91 12.64 9.39 2.14
N MET A 92 12.39 8.86 3.33
CA MET A 92 11.39 7.80 3.53
C MET A 92 10.05 8.46 3.82
N GLN A 93 9.32 8.81 2.76
CA GLN A 93 8.03 9.47 2.87
C GLN A 93 6.98 8.56 3.55
N PRO A 94 6.13 9.08 4.45
CA PRO A 94 4.92 8.41 4.95
C PRO A 94 3.82 8.22 3.86
N PHE A 95 4.15 8.47 2.60
CA PHE A 95 3.24 8.43 1.44
C PHE A 95 3.03 7.00 0.93
N TYR A 96 4.06 6.15 0.95
CA TYR A 96 4.05 4.78 0.41
C TYR A 96 3.15 3.81 1.17
N VAL A 97 2.95 4.09 2.46
CA VAL A 97 2.21 3.22 3.36
C VAL A 97 0.73 3.47 3.23
N ALA A 98 0.33 4.74 3.12
CA ALA A 98 -1.07 5.11 2.97
C ALA A 98 -1.67 4.44 1.72
N GLU A 99 -0.94 4.41 0.61
CA GLU A 99 -1.39 3.77 -0.63
C GLU A 99 -1.65 2.27 -0.45
N GLY A 100 -0.72 1.54 0.18
CA GLY A 100 -0.86 0.10 0.43
C GLY A 100 -1.94 -0.24 1.45
N VAL A 101 -2.00 0.49 2.58
CA VAL A 101 -3.00 0.30 3.63
C VAL A 101 -4.40 0.61 3.09
N CYS A 102 -4.56 1.73 2.40
CA CYS A 102 -5.85 2.10 1.79
C CYS A 102 -6.23 1.13 0.67
N ALA A 103 -5.28 0.68 -0.17
CA ALA A 103 -5.61 -0.23 -1.25
C ALA A 103 -6.05 -1.61 -0.72
N LEU A 104 -5.30 -2.19 0.22
CA LEU A 104 -5.64 -3.47 0.81
C LEU A 104 -6.89 -3.40 1.68
N GLY A 105 -7.04 -2.33 2.47
CA GLY A 105 -8.21 -2.08 3.31
C GLY A 105 -9.49 -1.93 2.49
N ALA A 106 -9.45 -1.15 1.41
CA ALA A 106 -10.58 -1.02 0.49
C ALA A 106 -10.98 -2.39 -0.10
N VAL A 107 -10.00 -3.17 -0.56
CA VAL A 107 -10.29 -4.49 -1.12
C VAL A 107 -10.86 -5.43 -0.06
N ALA A 108 -10.22 -5.56 1.10
CA ALA A 108 -10.70 -6.42 2.18
C ALA A 108 -12.11 -6.02 2.65
N ALA A 109 -12.38 -4.71 2.79
CA ALA A 109 -13.69 -4.20 3.16
C ALA A 109 -14.78 -4.55 2.13
N LYS A 110 -14.46 -4.50 0.83
CA LYS A 110 -15.39 -4.95 -0.22
C LYS A 110 -15.72 -6.43 -0.08
N TYR A 111 -14.73 -7.30 0.17
CA TYR A 111 -14.97 -8.73 0.36
C TYR A 111 -15.76 -9.03 1.64
N ALA A 112 -15.62 -8.20 2.67
CA ALA A 112 -16.43 -8.29 3.89
C ALA A 112 -17.84 -7.70 3.75
N GLY A 113 -18.17 -7.07 2.61
CA GLY A 113 -19.47 -6.42 2.37
C GLY A 113 -19.68 -5.12 3.16
N ASN A 114 -18.62 -4.53 3.73
CA ASN A 114 -18.70 -3.28 4.47
C ASN A 114 -18.42 -2.07 3.57
N GLN A 115 -19.49 -1.43 3.11
CA GLN A 115 -19.41 -0.28 2.21
C GLN A 115 -18.86 0.98 2.91
N GLU A 116 -19.08 1.15 4.21
CA GLU A 116 -18.58 2.30 4.97
C GLU A 116 -17.05 2.26 5.07
N SER A 117 -16.50 1.12 5.49
CA SER A 117 -15.04 0.91 5.54
C SER A 117 -14.40 1.01 4.15
N LEU A 118 -15.08 0.51 3.11
CA LEU A 118 -14.60 0.66 1.73
C LEU A 118 -14.45 2.14 1.35
N ASN A 119 -15.45 2.96 1.65
CA ASN A 119 -15.42 4.41 1.36
C ASN A 119 -14.37 5.15 2.20
N HIS A 120 -14.19 4.73 3.46
CA HIS A 120 -13.16 5.26 4.37
C HIS A 120 -11.74 5.11 3.78
N TYR A 121 -11.44 3.98 3.14
CA TYR A 121 -10.14 3.77 2.51
C TYR A 121 -10.03 4.32 1.09
N LEU A 122 -11.10 4.27 0.28
CA LEU A 122 -11.07 4.74 -1.10
C LEU A 122 -10.96 6.27 -1.22
N THR A 123 -11.60 7.01 -0.32
CA THR A 123 -11.64 8.48 -0.42
C THR A 123 -10.24 9.09 -0.27
N PRO A 124 -9.46 8.76 0.79
CA PRO A 124 -8.09 9.22 0.92
C PRO A 124 -7.20 8.76 -0.25
N PHE A 125 -7.40 7.53 -0.76
CA PHE A 125 -6.62 7.01 -1.89
C PHE A 125 -6.79 7.85 -3.17
N ARG A 126 -8.01 8.33 -3.43
CA ARG A 126 -8.29 9.17 -4.62
C ARG A 126 -7.71 10.58 -4.50
N GLU A 127 -7.48 11.07 -3.30
CA GLU A 127 -6.92 12.40 -3.03
C GLU A 127 -5.39 12.43 -3.10
N ILE A 128 -4.75 11.27 -3.28
CA ILE A 128 -3.30 11.13 -3.35
C ILE A 128 -2.76 11.89 -4.58
N LYS A 129 -1.92 12.90 -4.30
CA LYS A 129 -1.24 13.70 -5.32
C LYS A 129 0.23 13.30 -5.41
N LEU A 130 0.64 12.76 -6.55
CA LEU A 130 2.03 12.40 -6.80
C LEU A 130 2.91 13.63 -6.97
N SER A 131 4.07 13.65 -6.30
CA SER A 131 5.09 14.68 -6.50
C SER A 131 5.79 14.52 -7.85
N ARG A 132 6.29 15.64 -8.41
CA ARG A 132 7.09 15.65 -9.65
C ARG A 132 8.46 14.99 -9.47
N ASP A 133 8.99 14.99 -8.26
CA ASP A 133 10.32 14.46 -7.94
C ASP A 133 10.32 12.99 -7.50
N LEU A 134 9.16 12.33 -7.53
CA LEU A 134 9.06 10.92 -7.18
C LEU A 134 9.87 10.06 -8.18
N PRO A 135 10.59 9.02 -7.73
CA PRO A 135 11.22 8.08 -8.63
C PRO A 135 10.17 7.27 -9.43
N ASP A 136 10.61 6.57 -10.46
CA ASP A 136 9.75 5.79 -11.36
C ASP A 136 9.78 4.27 -11.09
N GLU A 137 10.30 3.85 -9.94
CA GLU A 137 10.40 2.44 -9.55
C GLU A 137 9.20 1.94 -8.72
N LEU A 138 9.22 0.65 -8.34
CA LEU A 138 8.07 -0.07 -7.80
C LEU A 138 7.86 0.14 -6.29
N LEU A 139 8.92 0.26 -5.50
CA LEU A 139 8.86 0.30 -4.05
C LEU A 139 8.54 1.70 -3.52
N TYR A 140 9.08 2.74 -4.16
CA TYR A 140 8.98 4.14 -3.71
C TYR A 140 8.55 5.10 -4.82
N GLY A 141 8.06 4.58 -5.94
CA GLY A 141 7.92 5.34 -7.16
C GLY A 141 6.53 5.33 -7.76
N ARG A 142 6.43 5.99 -8.90
CA ARG A 142 5.20 6.06 -9.70
C ARG A 142 4.69 4.68 -10.11
N ALA A 143 5.58 3.70 -10.31
CA ALA A 143 5.18 2.35 -10.67
C ALA A 143 4.49 1.61 -9.51
N GLY A 144 4.89 1.87 -8.26
CA GLY A 144 4.21 1.38 -7.06
C GLY A 144 2.78 1.90 -6.94
N PHE A 145 2.60 3.21 -7.08
CA PHE A 145 1.27 3.82 -7.09
C PHE A 145 0.39 3.29 -8.24
N LEU A 146 0.97 3.15 -9.43
CA LEU A 146 0.27 2.59 -10.59
C LEU A 146 -0.19 1.15 -10.30
N TRP A 147 0.67 0.33 -9.68
CA TRP A 147 0.31 -1.02 -9.26
C TRP A 147 -0.87 -1.01 -8.28
N ALA A 148 -0.87 -0.11 -7.29
CA ALA A 148 -1.98 0.02 -6.33
C ALA A 148 -3.30 0.43 -7.03
N CYS A 149 -3.25 1.35 -8.00
CA CYS A 149 -4.42 1.73 -8.80
C CYS A 149 -4.99 0.55 -9.60
N LEU A 150 -4.11 -0.23 -10.23
CA LEU A 150 -4.49 -1.42 -11.00
C LEU A 150 -5.04 -2.52 -10.09
N PHE A 151 -4.45 -2.70 -8.90
CA PHE A 151 -4.92 -3.63 -7.88
C PHE A 151 -6.36 -3.30 -7.45
N LEU A 152 -6.64 -2.02 -7.19
CA LEU A 152 -7.99 -1.56 -6.86
C LEU A 152 -8.97 -1.79 -8.01
N ASN A 153 -8.61 -1.42 -9.23
CA ASN A 153 -9.49 -1.66 -10.39
C ASN A 153 -9.77 -3.15 -10.62
N LYS A 154 -8.79 -4.02 -10.37
CA LYS A 154 -8.96 -5.47 -10.51
C LYS A 154 -9.95 -6.06 -9.49
N HIS A 155 -9.90 -5.61 -8.24
CA HIS A 155 -10.71 -6.20 -7.17
C HIS A 155 -12.03 -5.46 -6.92
N LEU A 156 -12.05 -4.14 -7.12
CA LEU A 156 -13.21 -3.29 -6.89
C LEU A 156 -14.08 -3.12 -8.15
N GLY A 157 -13.51 -3.32 -9.34
CA GLY A 157 -14.17 -3.20 -10.64
C GLY A 157 -13.51 -2.15 -11.51
N GLU A 158 -13.58 -2.34 -12.83
CA GLU A 158 -13.02 -1.40 -13.80
C GLU A 158 -13.64 0.00 -13.60
N GLY A 159 -12.77 1.03 -13.57
CA GLY A 159 -13.19 2.41 -13.38
C GLY A 159 -13.26 2.90 -11.93
N THR A 160 -12.92 2.06 -10.94
CA THR A 160 -12.84 2.50 -9.53
C THR A 160 -11.86 3.66 -9.35
N ILE A 161 -10.68 3.53 -9.98
CA ILE A 161 -9.73 4.60 -10.23
C ILE A 161 -9.85 4.99 -11.71
N PRO A 162 -10.10 6.28 -12.02
CA PRO A 162 -10.25 6.75 -13.39
C PRO A 162 -9.03 6.38 -14.25
N SER A 163 -9.29 5.91 -15.47
CA SER A 163 -8.24 5.59 -16.44
C SER A 163 -7.39 6.81 -16.84
N THR A 164 -7.96 8.01 -16.70
CA THR A 164 -7.26 9.29 -16.86
C THR A 164 -6.12 9.43 -15.85
N THR A 165 -6.36 9.08 -14.59
CA THR A 165 -5.35 9.10 -13.52
C THR A 165 -4.23 8.11 -13.82
N THR A 166 -4.56 6.85 -14.13
CA THR A 166 -3.54 5.83 -14.42
C THR A 166 -2.73 6.15 -15.67
N ARG A 167 -3.39 6.70 -16.71
CA ARG A 167 -2.72 7.11 -17.96
C ARG A 167 -1.73 8.24 -17.73
N ALA A 168 -2.11 9.26 -16.94
CA ALA A 168 -1.21 10.35 -16.60
C ALA A 168 0.08 9.86 -15.91
N VAL A 169 -0.03 8.85 -15.03
CA VAL A 169 1.14 8.25 -14.38
C VAL A 169 2.02 7.51 -15.38
N VAL A 170 1.42 6.70 -16.27
CA VAL A 170 2.14 5.97 -17.32
C VAL A 170 2.87 6.93 -18.27
N ASP A 171 2.20 7.99 -18.71
CA ASP A 171 2.76 8.96 -19.64
C ASP A 171 3.98 9.67 -19.02
N GLU A 172 3.92 10.02 -17.73
CA GLU A 172 5.07 10.63 -17.04
C GLU A 172 6.24 9.67 -16.86
N ILE A 173 6.00 8.39 -16.53
CA ILE A 173 7.06 7.37 -16.45
C ILE A 173 7.74 7.21 -17.82
N ILE A 174 6.96 7.07 -18.90
CA ILE A 174 7.49 6.91 -20.26
C ILE A 174 8.27 8.16 -20.69
N LYS A 175 7.75 9.35 -20.41
CA LYS A 175 8.38 10.62 -20.74
C LYS A 175 9.73 10.77 -20.02
N LYS A 176 9.80 10.47 -18.72
CA LYS A 176 11.06 10.50 -17.96
C LYS A 176 12.06 9.45 -18.45
N GLY A 177 11.61 8.23 -18.71
CA GLY A 177 12.45 7.17 -19.26
C GLY A 177 13.07 7.55 -20.61
N ARG A 178 12.28 8.13 -21.52
CA ARG A 178 12.78 8.63 -22.82
C ARG A 178 13.77 9.79 -22.67
N ALA A 179 13.52 10.70 -21.73
CA ALA A 179 14.43 11.82 -21.47
C ALA A 179 15.78 11.35 -20.91
N LEU A 180 15.79 10.36 -20.02
CA LEU A 180 17.00 9.76 -19.48
C LEU A 180 17.81 9.03 -20.56
N GLY A 181 17.16 8.21 -21.40
CA GLY A 181 17.85 7.48 -22.47
C GLY A 181 18.54 8.41 -23.48
N LYS A 182 17.90 9.53 -23.85
CA LYS A 182 18.53 10.54 -24.74
C LYS A 182 19.73 11.24 -24.09
N LYS A 183 19.68 11.44 -22.78
CA LYS A 183 20.75 12.11 -22.04
C LYS A 183 21.99 11.23 -21.87
N GLU A 184 21.82 9.91 -21.82
CA GLU A 184 22.93 8.96 -21.82
C GLU A 184 23.63 8.89 -23.19
N GLU A 185 22.88 9.09 -24.28
CA GLU A 185 23.39 9.09 -25.65
C GLU A 185 24.23 10.35 -25.98
N GLU A 186 24.00 11.48 -25.30
CA GLU A 186 24.80 12.72 -25.43
C GLU A 186 26.10 12.71 -24.61
N VAL A 187 26.27 11.76 -23.69
CA VAL A 187 27.43 11.68 -22.77
C VAL A 187 28.44 10.62 -23.21
N LEU A 188 28.10 9.80 -24.21
CA LEU A 188 28.98 8.84 -24.89
C LEU A 188 29.60 9.45 -26.16
#